data_AF-A0A8T1MV44-F1
#
_entry.id   AF-A0A8T1MV44-F1
#
_cell.length_a   1.000
_cell.length_b   1.000
_cell.length_c   1.000
_cell.angle_alpha   90.00
_cell.angle_beta   90.00
_cell.angle_gamma   90.00
#
_symmetry.space_group_name_H-M   'P 1'
#
loop_
_entity.id
_entity.type
_entity.pdbx_description
1 polymer ?
#
loop_
_entity_poly.entity_id
_entity_poly.type
_entity_poly.pdbx_seq_one_letter_code
_entity_poly.pdbx_strand_id
1 'polypeptide(L)'
;MSTERGNNHRSRPPKYQNTVAYKNNMHDTSKRTKEVNNLIMESLCARCKGILEWKVKYKKYRPLSQPTMWSSKTQEQINREFEKGLEGLRERERRTLLRIAENSSKAEHTAQNLS
;
A
#
# COMPACT_ATOMS: atom_id res chain seq x y z
N MET A 1 16.80 41.73 9.16
CA MET A 1 16.35 40.51 9.86
C MET A 1 15.41 39.79 8.93
N SER A 2 15.79 38.60 8.43
CA SER A 2 15.00 37.86 7.43
C SER A 2 13.78 37.19 8.09
N THR A 3 12.62 37.32 7.45
CA THR A 3 11.30 36.80 7.88
C THR A 3 10.86 35.57 7.09
N GLU A 4 11.79 34.88 6.42
CA GLU A 4 11.43 33.78 5.54
C GLU A 4 11.07 32.51 6.33
N ARG A 5 9.78 32.17 6.33
CA ARG A 5 9.28 30.89 6.82
C ARG A 5 9.67 29.78 5.83
N GLY A 6 10.60 28.93 6.23
CA GLY A 6 10.61 27.54 5.75
C GLY A 6 11.56 27.17 4.63
N ASN A 7 12.82 27.63 4.66
CA ASN A 7 13.89 26.90 3.94
C ASN A 7 14.32 25.64 4.73
N ASN A 8 13.38 24.73 5.00
CA ASN A 8 13.60 23.50 5.76
C ASN A 8 14.00 22.30 4.89
N HIS A 9 14.41 22.54 3.65
CA HIS A 9 15.05 21.49 2.84
C HIS A 9 16.47 21.28 3.38
N ARG A 10 16.57 20.45 4.42
CA ARG A 10 17.84 20.04 4.98
C ARG A 10 18.59 19.24 3.91
N SER A 11 19.62 19.83 3.32
CA SER A 11 20.45 19.19 2.28
C SER A 11 21.31 18.04 2.79
N ARG A 12 21.54 18.00 4.10
CA ARG A 12 22.42 17.00 4.75
C ARG A 12 21.59 15.90 5.38
N PRO A 13 22.02 14.62 5.25
CA PRO A 13 21.38 13.52 5.94
C PRO A 13 21.49 13.70 7.47
N PRO A 14 20.62 13.02 8.25
CA PRO A 14 20.70 13.02 9.70
C PRO A 14 22.09 12.60 10.18
N LYS A 15 22.64 13.29 11.19
CA LYS A 15 23.97 12.99 11.76
C LYS A 15 24.06 11.56 12.32
N TYR A 16 22.96 11.04 12.85
CA TYR A 16 22.88 9.70 13.42
C TYR A 16 21.89 8.90 12.58
N GLN A 17 22.41 8.09 11.68
CA GLN A 17 21.62 7.15 10.89
C GLN A 17 21.69 5.76 11.52
N ASN A 18 20.58 5.03 11.48
CA ASN A 18 20.57 3.65 11.94
C ASN A 18 21.42 2.80 11.00
N THR A 19 22.38 2.05 11.55
CA THR A 19 23.22 1.12 10.80
C THR A 19 22.47 -0.15 10.41
N VAL A 20 21.45 -0.51 11.18
CA VAL A 20 20.62 -1.69 10.97
C VAL A 20 19.15 -1.30 10.91
N ALA A 21 18.42 -1.96 10.01
CA ALA A 21 16.96 -1.82 9.94
C ALA A 21 16.31 -2.40 11.20
N TYR A 22 15.20 -1.79 11.63
CA TYR A 22 14.42 -2.30 12.75
C TYR A 22 13.90 -3.71 12.44
N LYS A 23 14.13 -4.64 13.38
CA LYS A 23 13.63 -6.01 13.34
C LYS A 23 12.75 -6.27 14.57
N ASN A 24 11.49 -6.59 14.33
CA ASN A 24 10.49 -6.87 15.36
C ASN A 24 10.96 -8.00 16.32
N ASN A 25 11.62 -9.02 15.78
CA ASN A 25 12.07 -10.22 16.49
C ASN A 25 13.44 -10.10 17.19
N MET A 26 14.10 -8.94 17.18
CA MET A 26 15.47 -8.81 17.69
C MET A 26 15.58 -9.02 19.21
N HIS A 27 14.58 -8.57 19.98
CA HIS A 27 14.61 -8.61 21.45
C HIS A 27 13.41 -9.33 22.06
N ASP A 28 12.46 -9.75 21.22
CA ASP A 28 11.19 -10.31 21.68
C ASP A 28 10.76 -11.39 20.70
N THR A 29 11.07 -12.61 21.07
CA THR A 29 10.75 -13.83 20.32
C THR A 29 9.51 -14.52 20.88
N SER A 30 8.63 -13.78 21.56
CA SER A 30 7.40 -14.33 22.13
C SER A 30 6.50 -14.98 21.06
N LYS A 31 5.69 -15.95 21.50
CA LYS A 31 4.73 -16.66 20.63
C LYS A 31 3.81 -15.67 19.90
N ARG A 32 3.33 -14.66 20.62
CA ARG A 32 2.50 -13.57 20.10
C ARG A 32 3.17 -12.80 18.96
N THR A 33 4.46 -12.48 19.08
CA THR A 33 5.19 -11.79 18.00
C THR A 33 5.35 -12.66 16.76
N LYS A 34 5.53 -13.98 16.93
CA LYS A 34 5.58 -14.93 15.81
C LYS A 34 4.22 -15.04 15.10
N GLU A 35 3.13 -15.17 15.86
CA GLU A 35 1.77 -15.19 15.31
C GLU A 35 1.48 -13.91 14.50
N VAL A 36 1.83 -12.74 15.05
CA VAL A 36 1.60 -11.46 14.38
C VAL A 36 2.43 -11.30 13.10
N ASN A 37 3.67 -11.82 13.07
CA ASN A 37 4.49 -11.79 11.85
C ASN A 37 3.99 -12.76 10.76
N ASN A 38 3.29 -13.82 11.14
CA ASN A 38 2.74 -14.83 10.22
C ASN A 38 1.31 -14.50 9.74
N LEU A 39 0.75 -13.34 10.10
CA LEU A 39 -0.57 -12.91 9.63
C LEU A 39 -0.57 -12.71 8.12
N ILE A 40 -1.39 -13.49 7.42
CA ILE A 40 -1.60 -13.39 5.97
C ILE A 40 -2.71 -12.36 5.69
N MET A 41 -2.42 -11.37 4.85
CA MET A 41 -3.28 -10.22 4.55
C MET A 41 -3.64 -10.20 3.05
N GLU A 42 -4.50 -11.13 2.60
CA GLU A 42 -4.80 -11.37 1.17
C GLU A 42 -5.90 -10.48 0.59
N SER A 43 -6.99 -10.21 1.31
CA SER A 43 -8.19 -9.56 0.78
C SER A 43 -8.26 -8.04 0.98
N LEU A 44 -7.11 -7.37 1.12
CA LEU A 44 -7.03 -5.95 1.49
C LEU A 44 -6.60 -5.07 0.33
N CYS A 45 -7.12 -3.83 0.32
CA CYS A 45 -6.68 -2.79 -0.60
C CYS A 45 -5.17 -2.49 -0.43
N ALA A 46 -4.45 -2.10 -1.48
CA ALA A 46 -3.01 -1.83 -1.41
C ALA A 46 -2.62 -0.85 -0.29
N ARG A 47 -3.41 0.23 -0.13
CA ARG A 47 -3.25 1.20 0.97
C ARG A 47 -3.42 0.55 2.34
N CYS A 48 -4.44 -0.27 2.49
CA CYS A 48 -4.83 -0.94 3.74
C CYS A 48 -3.77 -1.96 4.15
N LYS A 49 -3.33 -2.76 3.16
CA LYS A 49 -2.25 -3.75 3.29
C LYS A 49 -0.97 -3.07 3.79
N GLY A 50 -0.55 -1.97 3.16
CA GLY A 50 0.63 -1.22 3.60
C GLY A 50 0.53 -0.67 5.03
N ILE A 51 -0.65 -0.19 5.45
CA ILE A 51 -0.86 0.27 6.84
C ILE A 51 -0.72 -0.89 7.82
N LEU A 52 -1.29 -2.06 7.52
CA LEU A 52 -1.28 -3.22 8.40
C LEU A 52 0.11 -3.87 8.46
N GLU A 53 0.77 -4.05 7.32
CA GLU A 53 2.17 -4.51 7.25
C GLU A 53 3.11 -3.60 8.04
N TRP A 54 2.94 -2.28 7.92
CA TRP A 54 3.70 -1.32 8.72
C TRP A 54 3.45 -1.50 10.22
N LYS A 55 2.18 -1.65 10.64
CA LYS A 55 1.85 -1.88 12.05
C LYS A 55 2.45 -3.18 12.59
N VAL A 56 2.43 -4.25 11.79
CA VAL A 56 3.07 -5.54 12.13
C VAL A 56 4.59 -5.36 12.25
N LYS A 57 5.22 -4.73 11.25
CA LYS A 57 6.67 -4.49 11.19
C LYS A 57 7.20 -3.74 12.41
N TYR A 58 6.46 -2.76 12.92
CA TYR A 58 6.89 -1.87 14.01
C TYR A 58 6.24 -2.14 15.38
N LYS A 59 5.65 -3.34 15.59
CA LYS A 59 4.94 -3.69 16.84
C LYS A 59 3.84 -2.70 17.25
N LYS A 60 3.22 -2.02 16.28
CA LYS A 60 2.07 -1.13 16.51
C LYS A 60 0.74 -1.83 16.22
N TYR A 61 0.75 -3.11 15.89
CA TYR A 61 -0.43 -3.91 15.62
C TYR A 61 -1.14 -4.30 16.93
N ARG A 62 -2.35 -3.77 17.12
CA ARG A 62 -3.27 -4.17 18.19
C ARG A 62 -4.40 -4.97 17.55
N PRO A 63 -4.57 -6.27 17.88
CA PRO A 63 -5.71 -7.03 17.38
C PRO A 63 -6.99 -6.38 17.89
N LEU A 64 -7.94 -6.19 16.97
CA LEU A 64 -9.26 -5.68 17.31
C LEU A 64 -10.03 -6.77 18.07
N SER A 65 -10.69 -6.40 19.16
CA SER A 65 -11.54 -7.32 19.93
C SER A 65 -12.85 -7.65 19.21
N GLN A 66 -13.27 -6.79 18.28
CA GLN A 66 -14.44 -6.97 17.44
C GLN A 66 -14.07 -6.64 15.98
N PRO A 67 -14.51 -7.45 15.00
CA PRO A 67 -14.32 -7.13 13.60
C PRO A 67 -15.14 -5.89 13.25
N THR A 68 -14.48 -4.79 12.93
CA THR A 68 -15.14 -3.63 12.32
C THR A 68 -15.26 -3.87 10.82
N MET A 69 -16.48 -3.80 10.28
CA MET A 69 -16.73 -3.90 8.85
C MET A 69 -16.10 -2.69 8.15
N TRP A 70 -15.07 -2.94 7.34
CA TRP A 70 -14.52 -1.93 6.45
C TRP A 70 -15.44 -1.83 5.23
N SER A 71 -15.94 -0.63 4.91
CA SER A 71 -16.67 -0.40 3.66
C SER A 71 -15.69 -0.31 2.50
N SER A 72 -15.07 -1.44 2.14
CA SER A 72 -14.42 -1.55 0.85
C SER A 72 -15.50 -1.36 -0.21
N LYS A 73 -15.28 -0.40 -1.12
CA LYS A 73 -16.06 -0.39 -2.36
C LYS A 73 -15.96 -1.79 -2.97
N THR A 74 -17.10 -2.35 -3.34
CA THR A 74 -17.11 -3.66 -4.00
C THR A 74 -16.34 -3.54 -5.32
N GLN A 75 -15.79 -4.65 -5.83
CA GLN A 75 -15.16 -4.68 -7.15
C GLN A 75 -16.11 -4.12 -8.22
N GLU A 76 -17.41 -4.40 -8.11
CA GLU A 76 -18.46 -3.85 -8.96
C GLU A 76 -18.58 -2.33 -8.86
N GLN A 77 -18.47 -1.74 -7.66
CA GLN A 77 -18.50 -0.29 -7.50
C GLN A 77 -17.26 0.37 -8.11
N ILE A 78 -16.10 -0.27 -8.01
CA ILE A 78 -14.85 0.20 -8.62
C ILE A 78 -14.96 0.15 -10.15
N ASN A 79 -15.44 -0.98 -10.69
CA ASN A 79 -15.64 -1.15 -12.13
C ASN A 79 -16.68 -0.14 -12.67
N ARG A 80 -17.77 0.07 -11.94
CA ARG A 80 -18.80 1.04 -12.32
C ARG A 80 -18.28 2.48 -12.29
N GLU A 81 -17.43 2.83 -11.33
CA GLU A 81 -16.77 4.14 -11.29
C GLU A 81 -15.79 4.32 -12.46
N PHE A 82 -15.05 3.26 -12.81
CA PHE A 82 -14.15 3.25 -13.96
C PHE A 82 -14.90 3.44 -15.29
N GLU A 83 -16.01 2.71 -15.49
CA GLU A 83 -16.87 2.82 -16.68
C GLU A 83 -17.51 4.20 -16.81
N LYS A 84 -18.06 4.75 -15.72
CA LYS A 84 -18.57 6.13 -15.70
C LYS A 84 -17.47 7.15 -15.99
N GLY A 85 -16.26 6.89 -15.52
CA GLY A 85 -15.09 7.70 -15.85
C GLY A 85 -14.84 7.74 -17.34
N LEU A 86 -14.96 6.60 -18.04
CA LEU A 86 -14.79 6.50 -19.49
C LEU A 86 -15.86 7.26 -20.26
N GLU A 87 -17.13 7.26 -19.82
CA GLU A 87 -18.25 7.95 -20.51
C GLU A 87 -18.00 9.45 -20.76
N GLY A 88 -17.13 10.11 -19.99
CA GLY A 88 -16.78 11.53 -20.17
C GLY A 88 -15.66 11.83 -21.17
N LEU A 89 -14.88 10.83 -21.62
CA LEU A 89 -13.69 11.06 -22.46
C LEU A 89 -13.98 11.04 -23.97
N ARG A 90 -13.08 11.64 -24.75
CA ARG A 90 -13.09 11.46 -26.21
C ARG A 90 -12.81 10.00 -26.56
N GLU A 91 -13.42 9.52 -27.62
CA GLU A 91 -13.31 8.12 -28.06
C GLU A 91 -11.85 7.67 -28.28
N ARG A 92 -10.99 8.58 -28.77
CA ARG A 92 -9.55 8.33 -28.90
C ARG A 92 -8.90 8.04 -27.54
N GLU A 93 -9.19 8.86 -26.53
CA GLU A 93 -8.64 8.75 -25.17
C GLU A 93 -9.15 7.47 -24.49
N ARG A 94 -10.46 7.16 -24.62
CA ARG A 94 -11.03 5.89 -24.14
C ARG A 94 -10.30 4.68 -24.70
N ARG A 95 -10.12 4.62 -26.04
CA ARG A 95 -9.42 3.50 -26.70
C ARG A 95 -7.96 3.41 -26.26
N THR A 96 -7.29 4.52 -25.97
CA THR A 96 -5.92 4.47 -25.43
C THR A 96 -5.88 3.88 -24.02
N LEU A 97 -6.79 4.28 -23.12
CA LEU A 97 -6.84 3.78 -21.74
C LEU A 97 -7.19 2.29 -21.68
N LEU A 98 -8.16 1.84 -22.49
CA LEU A 98 -8.52 0.42 -22.57
C LEU A 98 -7.36 -0.45 -23.06
N ARG A 99 -6.62 0.01 -24.08
CA ARG A 99 -5.41 -0.69 -24.55
C ARG A 99 -4.32 -0.74 -23.49
N ILE A 100 -4.10 0.34 -22.75
CA ILE A 100 -3.14 0.36 -21.65
C ILE A 100 -3.56 -0.65 -20.58
N ALA A 101 -4.84 -0.69 -20.20
CA ALA A 101 -5.39 -1.63 -19.23
C ALA A 101 -5.20 -3.11 -19.66
N GLU A 102 -5.49 -3.43 -20.92
CA GLU A 102 -5.26 -4.77 -21.49
C GLU A 102 -3.78 -5.14 -21.55
N ASN A 103 -2.90 -4.16 -21.79
CA ASN A 103 -1.46 -4.41 -21.83
C ASN A 103 -0.90 -4.62 -20.41
N SER A 104 -1.42 -3.92 -19.41
CA SER A 104 -1.06 -4.16 -18.00
C SER A 104 -1.49 -5.54 -17.53
N SER A 105 -2.69 -6.03 -17.88
CA SER A 105 -3.12 -7.38 -17.48
C SER A 105 -2.28 -8.48 -18.14
N LYS A 106 -1.89 -8.30 -19.40
CA LYS A 106 -0.94 -9.19 -20.10
C LYS A 106 0.46 -9.17 -19.46
N ALA A 107 0.94 -8.00 -19.02
CA ALA A 107 2.21 -7.86 -18.33
C ALA A 107 2.20 -8.55 -16.95
N GLU A 108 1.10 -8.45 -16.21
CA GLU A 108 0.94 -9.13 -14.91
C GLU A 108 0.88 -10.65 -15.06
N HIS A 109 0.13 -11.17 -16.04
CA HIS A 109 0.08 -12.60 -16.33
C HIS A 109 1.41 -13.17 -16.83
N THR A 110 2.17 -12.42 -17.62
CA THR A 110 3.51 -12.86 -18.04
C THR A 110 4.49 -12.85 -16.87
N ALA A 111 4.45 -11.86 -15.99
CA ALA A 111 5.28 -11.83 -14.78
C ALA A 111 4.99 -13.00 -13.81
N GLN A 112 3.72 -13.39 -13.67
CA GLN A 112 3.32 -14.54 -12.83
C GLN A 112 3.77 -15.89 -13.41
N ASN A 113 3.93 -16.02 -14.72
CA ASN A 113 4.40 -17.25 -15.39
C ASN A 113 5.93 -17.37 -15.47
N LEU A 114 6.66 -16.28 -15.19
CA LEU A 114 8.12 -16.24 -15.11
C LEU A 114 8.67 -16.36 -13.67
N SER A 115 7.79 -16.55 -12.69
CA SER A 115 8.11 -16.75 -11.27
C SER A 115 7.98 -18.22 -10.90
#